data_AF-A0A1G6LUK4-F1
#
_entry.id   AF-A0A1G6LUK4-F1
#
_cell.length_a   1.000
_cell.length_b   1.000
_cell.length_c   1.000
_cell.angle_alpha   90.00
_cell.angle_beta   90.00
_cell.angle_gamma   90.00
#
_symmetry.space_group_name_H-M   'P 1'
#
loop_
_entity.id
_entity.type
_entity.pdbx_description
1 polymer ?
#
loop_
_entity_poly.entity_id
_entity_poly.type
_entity_poly.pdbx_seq_one_letter_code
_entity_poly.pdbx_strand_id
1 'polypeptide(L)'
;MPIYLRQGEQGAEIVWLAHWSIRETSEGARHFVGYSMETSSGRVSSKIFHLDRATRTAQTLSGRIYQLVGPSGHSVDAEYVFNTVAKDIGNGKPWRDVTAELIPDCQERKAVTADCEEMTLEAAARLLTLSRAYVKSLISDDKIPSRVGDGGVQWIPIAALTEYRTKMRAELETVLEAIMCESERPGPYGAGFPLHGKSGGDETE
;
A
#
# COMPACT_ATOMS: atom_id res chain seq x y z
N MET A 1 -7.07 -1.40 -26.91
CA MET A 1 -7.41 -1.25 -25.48
C MET A 1 -6.12 -1.10 -24.70
N PRO A 2 -5.85 0.01 -23.98
CA PRO A 2 -4.61 0.15 -23.24
C PRO A 2 -4.75 -0.56 -21.89
N ILE A 3 -3.95 -1.61 -21.71
CA ILE A 3 -3.81 -2.47 -20.53
C ILE A 3 -3.00 -1.83 -19.38
N TYR A 4 -2.58 -0.57 -19.53
CA TYR A 4 -1.64 0.09 -18.61
C TYR A 4 -2.31 0.79 -17.41
N LEU A 5 -3.64 0.88 -17.40
CA LEU A 5 -4.41 1.32 -16.24
C LEU A 5 -5.19 0.13 -15.68
N ARG A 6 -4.47 -0.82 -15.09
CA ARG A 6 -5.12 -1.82 -14.23
C ARG A 6 -5.66 -1.07 -13.01
N GLN A 7 -6.96 -0.79 -13.01
CA GLN A 7 -7.72 -0.31 -11.86
C GLN A 7 -7.34 -1.16 -10.65
N GLY A 8 -6.93 -0.46 -9.58
CA GLY A 8 -6.27 -1.05 -8.44
C GLY A 8 -7.11 -2.13 -7.77
N GLU A 9 -6.50 -3.30 -7.58
CA GLU A 9 -6.77 -4.05 -6.36
C GLU A 9 -6.44 -3.10 -5.21
N GLN A 10 -7.47 -2.73 -4.43
CA GLN A 10 -7.31 -1.96 -3.22
C GLN A 10 -6.55 -2.82 -2.20
N GLY A 11 -5.23 -2.69 -2.23
CA GLY A 11 -4.32 -3.28 -1.28
C GLY A 11 -2.98 -2.59 -1.41
N ALA A 12 -2.30 -2.36 -0.30
CA ALA A 12 -0.91 -1.95 -0.32
C ALA A 12 -0.09 -3.10 -0.94
N GLU A 13 0.05 -3.08 -2.26
CA GLU A 13 0.89 -3.93 -3.10
C GLU A 13 2.29 -3.30 -3.12
N ILE A 14 3.31 -4.12 -2.86
CA ILE A 14 4.70 -3.68 -2.88
C ILE A 14 5.24 -3.92 -4.29
N VAL A 15 5.87 -2.91 -4.87
CA VAL A 15 6.44 -2.99 -6.20
C VAL A 15 7.93 -2.68 -6.11
N TRP A 16 8.77 -3.67 -6.44
CA TRP A 16 10.22 -3.48 -6.55
C TRP A 16 10.57 -2.94 -7.92
N LEU A 17 11.18 -1.77 -7.94
CA LEU A 17 11.51 -1.06 -9.16
C LEU A 17 13.03 -0.99 -9.32
N ALA A 18 13.56 -1.69 -10.32
CA ALA A 18 14.94 -1.62 -10.75
C ALA A 18 15.07 -0.67 -11.95
N HIS A 19 16.30 -0.24 -12.28
CA HIS A 19 16.58 0.68 -13.40
C HIS A 19 15.59 1.85 -13.42
N TRP A 20 15.48 2.50 -12.27
CA TRP A 20 14.41 3.44 -11.98
C TRP A 20 14.87 4.89 -12.19
N SER A 21 13.93 5.74 -12.56
CA SER A 21 14.05 7.19 -12.67
C SER A 21 12.79 7.85 -12.10
N ILE A 22 12.92 9.10 -11.66
CA ILE A 22 11.82 9.94 -11.18
C ILE A 22 11.58 11.05 -12.19
N ARG A 23 10.40 11.07 -12.80
CA ARG A 23 10.00 12.07 -13.78
C ARG A 23 9.01 13.02 -13.18
N GLU A 24 9.28 14.31 -13.31
CA GLU A 24 8.40 15.38 -12.88
C GLU A 24 7.73 16.01 -14.10
N THR A 25 6.41 16.12 -14.07
CA THR A 25 5.65 16.85 -15.08
C THR A 25 5.69 18.34 -14.79
N SER A 26 5.32 19.16 -15.79
CA SER A 26 5.20 20.61 -15.64
C SER A 26 4.22 21.06 -14.55
N GLU A 27 3.36 20.16 -14.05
CA GLU A 27 2.41 20.42 -12.96
C GLU A 27 2.97 20.06 -11.58
N GLY A 28 4.27 19.70 -11.52
CA GLY A 28 4.95 19.26 -10.29
C GLY A 28 4.52 17.87 -9.82
N ALA A 29 3.79 17.11 -10.64
CA ALA A 29 3.48 15.72 -10.35
C ALA A 29 4.69 14.84 -10.66
N ARG A 30 5.11 14.04 -9.69
CA ARG A 30 6.27 13.16 -9.82
C ARG A 30 5.81 11.73 -9.99
N HIS A 31 6.49 10.98 -10.86
CA HIS A 31 6.15 9.61 -11.21
C HIS A 31 7.43 8.78 -11.25
N PHE A 32 7.37 7.54 -10.78
CA PHE A 32 8.44 6.58 -11.00
C PHE A 32 8.30 5.95 -12.37
N VAL A 33 9.43 5.76 -13.02
CA VAL A 33 9.54 5.00 -14.26
C VAL A 33 10.69 4.02 -14.10
N GLY A 34 10.43 2.74 -14.33
CA GLY A 34 11.48 1.73 -14.21
C GLY A 34 10.98 0.33 -14.52
N TYR A 35 11.84 -0.64 -14.25
CA TYR A 35 11.57 -2.05 -14.48
C TYR A 35 11.01 -2.70 -13.21
N SER A 36 9.80 -3.23 -13.30
CA SER A 36 9.16 -3.96 -12.22
C SER A 36 9.75 -5.37 -12.15
N MET A 37 10.43 -5.69 -11.05
CA MET A 37 11.07 -7.00 -10.87
C MET A 37 10.03 -8.12 -10.71
N GLU A 38 8.86 -7.81 -10.16
CA GLU A 38 7.78 -8.78 -9.95
C GLU A 38 7.13 -9.20 -11.29
N THR A 39 6.77 -8.23 -12.11
CA THR A 39 6.08 -8.47 -13.38
C THR A 39 7.04 -8.62 -14.56
N SER A 40 8.34 -8.45 -14.32
CA SER A 40 9.39 -8.48 -15.35
C SER A 40 9.09 -7.55 -16.54
N SER A 41 8.52 -6.37 -16.27
CA SER A 41 8.06 -5.43 -17.30
C SER A 41 8.27 -3.97 -16.92
N GLY A 42 8.29 -3.09 -17.92
CA GLY A 42 8.32 -1.64 -17.71
C GLY A 42 7.08 -1.16 -16.99
N ARG A 43 7.26 -0.29 -16.00
CA ARG A 43 6.16 0.25 -15.19
C ARG A 43 6.33 1.72 -14.93
N VAL A 44 5.20 2.42 -14.98
CA VAL A 44 5.07 3.83 -14.60
C VAL A 44 4.12 3.92 -13.41
N SER A 45 4.52 4.64 -12.37
CA SER A 45 3.69 4.79 -11.17
C SER A 45 2.67 5.93 -11.31
N SER A 46 1.63 5.87 -10.48
CA SER A 46 0.81 7.05 -10.19
C SER A 46 1.64 8.10 -9.42
N LYS A 47 1.07 9.30 -9.24
CA LYS A 47 1.78 10.42 -8.62
C LYS A 47 2.33 10.03 -7.24
N ILE A 48 3.61 10.32 -7.04
CA ILE A 48 4.32 10.07 -5.78
C ILE A 48 3.72 10.99 -4.72
N PHE A 49 3.25 10.39 -3.63
CA PHE A 49 2.69 11.09 -2.48
C PHE A 49 3.76 11.32 -1.41
N HIS A 50 4.57 10.30 -1.13
CA HIS A 50 5.64 10.37 -0.15
C HIS A 50 6.87 9.62 -0.66
N LEU A 51 8.06 10.19 -0.47
CA LEU A 51 9.34 9.56 -0.83
C LEU A 51 10.30 9.64 0.36
N ASP A 52 10.73 8.47 0.81
CA ASP A 52 11.76 8.28 1.80
C ASP A 52 13.10 8.01 1.10
N ARG A 53 13.96 9.03 1.10
CA ARG A 53 15.25 8.98 0.39
C ARG A 53 16.25 8.05 1.06
N ALA A 54 16.15 7.90 2.39
CA ALA A 54 17.07 7.08 3.16
C ALA A 54 16.81 5.59 2.92
N THR A 55 15.53 5.19 2.90
CA THR A 55 15.14 3.79 2.65
C THR A 55 14.89 3.49 1.17
N ARG A 56 14.87 4.52 0.31
CA ARG A 56 14.47 4.44 -1.10
C ARG A 56 13.10 3.80 -1.29
N THR A 57 12.19 4.11 -0.37
CA THR A 57 10.81 3.63 -0.38
C THR A 57 9.89 4.80 -0.65
N ALA A 58 8.86 4.61 -1.44
CA ALA A 58 7.91 5.66 -1.73
C ALA A 58 6.49 5.15 -1.79
N GLN A 59 5.55 6.00 -1.38
CA GLN A 59 4.14 5.73 -1.48
C GLN A 59 3.54 6.60 -2.58
N THR A 60 2.67 5.98 -3.38
CA THR A 60 1.97 6.64 -4.48
C THR A 60 0.53 6.93 -4.13
N LEU A 61 -0.13 7.82 -4.87
CA LEU A 61 -1.52 8.19 -4.67
C LEU A 61 -2.50 7.01 -4.77
N SER A 62 -2.13 5.95 -5.48
CA SER A 62 -2.91 4.70 -5.51
C SER A 62 -2.74 3.83 -4.26
N GLY A 63 -1.95 4.25 -3.27
CA GLY A 63 -1.67 3.48 -2.04
C GLY A 63 -0.58 2.41 -2.18
N ARG A 64 -0.01 2.23 -3.37
CA ARG A 64 1.09 1.28 -3.62
C ARG A 64 2.40 1.77 -3.05
N ILE A 65 3.21 0.83 -2.54
CA ILE A 65 4.52 1.08 -1.97
C ILE A 65 5.58 0.63 -2.98
N TYR A 66 6.37 1.58 -3.47
CA TYR A 66 7.47 1.33 -4.38
C TYR A 66 8.78 1.25 -3.60
N GLN A 67 9.52 0.16 -3.79
CA GLN A 67 10.87 0.00 -3.25
C GLN A 67 11.86 0.10 -4.41
N LEU A 68 12.73 1.13 -4.38
CA LEU A 68 13.71 1.34 -5.44
C LEU A 68 14.93 0.47 -5.16
N VAL A 69 15.23 -0.43 -6.10
CA VAL A 69 16.29 -1.44 -5.98
C VAL A 69 17.44 -1.07 -6.89
N GLY A 70 18.66 -1.13 -6.34
CA GLY A 70 19.88 -0.84 -7.09
C GLY A 70 20.04 0.64 -7.49
N PRO A 71 20.96 0.92 -8.43
CA PRO A 71 21.19 2.27 -8.93
C PRO A 71 20.03 2.74 -9.83
N SER A 72 19.86 4.05 -9.92
CA SER A 72 18.97 4.64 -10.91
C SER A 72 19.44 4.31 -12.32
N GLY A 73 18.50 4.15 -13.25
CA GLY A 73 18.81 3.85 -14.63
C GLY A 73 17.60 4.01 -15.52
N HIS A 74 17.80 3.64 -16.78
CA HIS A 74 16.75 3.65 -17.80
C HIS A 74 16.55 2.22 -18.29
N SER A 75 15.30 1.80 -18.39
CA SER A 75 14.90 0.54 -18.99
C SER A 75 14.14 0.82 -20.27
N VAL A 76 14.51 0.16 -21.37
CA VAL A 76 13.88 0.35 -22.68
C VAL A 76 12.37 0.08 -22.63
N ASP A 77 11.97 -0.93 -21.88
CA ASP A 77 10.55 -1.26 -21.67
C ASP A 77 9.84 -0.15 -20.89
N ALA A 78 10.46 0.33 -19.82
CA ALA A 78 9.90 1.42 -19.02
C ALA A 78 9.79 2.73 -19.81
N GLU A 79 10.77 3.03 -20.68
CA GLU A 79 10.69 4.16 -21.61
C GLU A 79 9.52 4.02 -22.58
N TYR A 80 9.31 2.82 -23.13
CA TYR A 80 8.22 2.56 -24.05
C TYR A 80 6.86 2.79 -23.38
N VAL A 81 6.68 2.24 -22.18
CA VAL A 81 5.46 2.44 -21.39
C VAL A 81 5.29 3.92 -21.05
N PHE A 82 6.35 4.58 -20.58
CA PHE A 82 6.28 6.00 -20.24
C PHE A 82 5.95 6.88 -21.44
N ASN A 83 6.59 6.68 -22.61
CA ASN A 83 6.27 7.44 -23.81
C ASN A 83 4.81 7.27 -24.26
N THR A 84 4.22 6.13 -23.96
CA THR A 84 2.79 5.88 -24.21
C THR A 84 1.91 6.68 -23.25
N VAL A 85 2.20 6.65 -21.94
CA VAL A 85 1.34 7.28 -20.91
C VAL A 85 1.69 8.73 -20.58
N ALA A 86 2.86 9.23 -21.00
CA ALA A 86 3.34 10.57 -20.70
C ALA A 86 2.41 11.66 -21.25
N LYS A 87 1.74 11.38 -22.38
CA LYS A 87 0.73 12.28 -22.96
C LYS A 87 -0.44 12.48 -22.02
N ASP A 88 -0.91 11.40 -21.40
CA ASP A 88 -2.05 11.40 -20.48
C ASP A 88 -1.67 11.98 -19.10
N ILE A 89 -0.49 11.63 -18.59
CA ILE A 89 -0.02 12.08 -17.26
C ILE A 89 0.44 13.54 -17.27
N GLY A 90 1.05 14.00 -18.36
CA GLY A 90 1.55 15.36 -18.51
C GLY A 90 0.55 16.32 -19.15
N ASN A 91 -0.64 15.85 -19.55
CA ASN A 91 -1.60 16.61 -20.35
C ASN A 91 -0.95 17.27 -21.58
N GLY A 92 -0.05 16.53 -22.24
CA GLY A 92 0.74 17.00 -23.38
C GLY A 92 1.91 17.94 -23.06
N LYS A 93 2.18 18.27 -21.79
CA LYS A 93 3.31 19.13 -21.38
C LYS A 93 4.62 18.34 -21.23
N PRO A 94 5.77 19.01 -21.38
CA PRO A 94 7.07 18.36 -21.18
C PRO A 94 7.26 17.90 -19.72
N TRP A 95 8.07 16.85 -19.59
CA TRP A 95 8.52 16.29 -18.33
C TRP A 95 10.03 16.46 -18.20
N ARG A 96 10.55 16.37 -16.98
CA ARG A 96 11.98 16.40 -16.68
C ARG A 96 12.36 15.26 -15.74
N ASP A 97 13.59 14.77 -15.87
CA ASP A 97 14.15 13.83 -14.91
C ASP A 97 14.66 14.61 -13.68
N VAL A 98 14.12 14.29 -12.51
CA VAL A 98 14.49 14.88 -11.20
C VAL A 98 15.14 13.86 -10.28
N THR A 99 15.59 12.73 -10.81
CA THR A 99 16.18 11.62 -10.06
C THR A 99 17.38 12.08 -9.24
N ALA A 100 18.32 12.78 -9.88
CA ALA A 100 19.53 13.28 -9.23
C ALA A 100 19.24 14.39 -8.21
N GLU A 101 18.20 15.21 -8.45
CA GLU A 101 17.79 16.26 -7.51
C GLU A 101 17.17 15.68 -6.23
N LEU A 102 16.40 14.59 -6.37
CA LEU A 102 15.70 13.96 -5.25
C LEU A 102 16.57 12.96 -4.49
N ILE A 103 17.43 12.24 -5.20
CA ILE A 103 18.31 11.21 -4.66
C ILE A 103 19.70 11.44 -5.29
N PRO A 104 20.57 12.26 -4.68
CA PRO A 104 21.89 12.57 -5.24
C PRO A 104 22.78 11.31 -5.34
N ASP A 105 22.68 10.39 -4.37
CA ASP A 105 23.44 9.13 -4.36
C ASP A 105 22.80 8.03 -5.25
N CYS A 106 21.97 8.41 -6.22
CA CYS A 106 21.16 7.46 -7.00
C CYS A 106 22.01 6.44 -7.77
N GLN A 107 23.24 6.78 -8.16
CA GLN A 107 24.17 5.93 -8.88
C GLN A 107 25.13 5.13 -7.98
N GLU A 108 25.38 5.58 -6.75
CA GLU A 108 26.51 5.11 -5.94
C GLU A 108 26.20 3.95 -5.00
N ARG A 109 24.92 3.70 -4.69
CA ARG A 109 24.55 2.48 -3.98
C ARG A 109 24.69 1.29 -4.93
N LYS A 110 25.86 0.64 -4.88
CA LYS A 110 26.01 -0.79 -5.19
C LYS A 110 24.84 -1.47 -4.51
N ALA A 111 24.02 -2.16 -5.31
CA ALA A 111 22.82 -2.84 -4.87
C ALA A 111 22.99 -3.29 -3.43
N VAL A 112 22.36 -2.56 -2.48
CA VAL A 112 21.95 -3.26 -1.27
C VAL A 112 21.13 -4.36 -1.87
N THR A 113 21.66 -5.58 -1.80
CA THR A 113 20.95 -6.81 -2.00
C THR A 113 19.85 -6.79 -0.95
N ALA A 114 18.86 -5.91 -1.14
CA ALA A 114 17.52 -6.20 -0.78
C ALA A 114 17.24 -7.41 -1.66
N ASP A 115 17.57 -8.59 -1.11
CA ASP A 115 16.81 -9.78 -1.38
C ASP A 115 15.38 -9.27 -1.50
N CYS A 116 14.80 -9.38 -2.70
CA CYS A 116 13.53 -8.75 -3.02
C CYS A 116 12.39 -9.23 -2.11
N GLU A 117 12.70 -10.13 -1.18
CA GLU A 117 11.86 -10.70 -0.15
C GLU A 117 11.94 -9.95 1.19
N GLU A 118 12.67 -8.83 1.32
CA GLU A 118 12.79 -8.11 2.60
C GLU A 118 12.58 -6.60 2.52
N MET A 119 12.04 -6.01 3.60
CA MET A 119 11.77 -4.58 3.71
C MET A 119 12.28 -3.97 5.01
N THR A 120 12.46 -2.65 5.01
CA THR A 120 12.84 -1.91 6.22
C THR A 120 11.68 -1.79 7.21
N LEU A 121 11.98 -1.58 8.49
CA LEU A 121 10.99 -1.32 9.54
C LEU A 121 10.00 -0.19 9.18
N GLU A 122 10.46 0.90 8.59
CA GLU A 122 9.60 2.03 8.19
C GLU A 122 8.65 1.63 7.06
N ALA A 123 9.13 0.85 6.09
CA ALA A 123 8.29 0.31 5.02
C ALA A 123 7.24 -0.66 5.57
N ALA A 124 7.60 -1.49 6.56
CA ALA A 124 6.68 -2.43 7.20
C ALA A 124 5.58 -1.72 7.99
N ALA A 125 5.93 -0.68 8.74
CA ALA A 125 4.97 0.17 9.44
C ALA A 125 3.95 0.78 8.48
N ARG A 126 4.42 1.32 7.35
CA ARG A 126 3.55 1.88 6.30
C ARG A 126 2.68 0.80 5.64
N LEU A 127 3.23 -0.39 5.38
CA LEU A 127 2.48 -1.50 4.76
C LEU A 127 1.33 -1.97 5.66
N LEU A 128 1.60 -2.17 6.95
CA LEU A 128 0.60 -2.63 7.91
C LEU A 128 -0.33 -1.50 8.38
N THR A 129 -0.04 -0.25 8.00
CA THR A 129 -0.72 0.95 8.53
C THR A 129 -0.63 0.99 10.07
N LEU A 130 0.51 0.57 10.62
CA LEU A 130 0.78 0.52 12.05
C LEU A 130 1.87 1.53 12.41
N SER A 131 1.92 1.91 13.68
CA SER A 131 3.01 2.76 14.15
C SER A 131 4.33 1.98 14.14
N ARG A 132 5.44 2.68 13.88
CA ARG A 132 6.79 2.10 13.94
C ARG A 132 7.07 1.42 15.29
N ALA A 133 6.62 2.02 16.39
CA ALA A 133 6.79 1.46 17.73
C ALA A 133 6.04 0.12 17.89
N TYR A 134 4.84 0.04 17.33
CA TYR A 134 4.06 -1.19 17.34
C TYR A 134 4.72 -2.29 16.52
N VAL A 135 5.22 -1.98 15.31
CA VAL A 135 5.96 -2.96 14.51
C VAL A 135 7.23 -3.42 15.24
N LYS A 136 7.93 -2.54 15.94
CA LYS A 136 9.06 -2.96 16.80
C LYS A 136 8.63 -3.93 17.90
N SER A 137 7.49 -3.67 18.55
CA SER A 137 6.94 -4.61 19.55
C SER A 137 6.67 -5.97 18.92
N LEU A 138 6.07 -6.02 17.72
CA LEU A 138 5.80 -7.29 17.04
C LEU A 138 7.08 -8.10 16.77
N ILE A 139 8.19 -7.42 16.48
CA ILE A 139 9.48 -8.07 16.31
C ILE A 139 10.06 -8.52 17.66
N SER A 140 9.99 -7.67 18.69
CA SER A 140 10.44 -8.03 20.05
C SER A 140 9.65 -9.20 20.64
N ASP A 141 8.37 -9.33 20.28
CA ASP A 141 7.48 -10.42 20.68
C ASP A 141 7.62 -11.67 19.79
N ASP A 142 8.61 -11.71 18.89
CA ASP A 142 8.88 -12.80 17.93
C ASP A 142 7.68 -13.14 17.01
N LYS A 143 6.72 -12.21 16.86
CA LYS A 143 5.56 -12.38 15.97
C LYS A 143 5.90 -12.15 14.51
N ILE A 144 6.97 -11.40 14.25
CA ILE A 144 7.48 -11.14 12.90
C ILE A 144 9.00 -11.30 12.93
N PRO A 145 9.58 -12.18 12.09
CA PRO A 145 11.01 -12.35 12.01
C PRO A 145 11.67 -11.07 11.49
N SER A 146 12.85 -10.74 12.00
CA SER A 146 13.67 -9.65 11.46
C SER A 146 15.14 -10.02 11.44
N ARG A 147 15.88 -9.53 10.45
CA ARG A 147 17.35 -9.57 10.43
C ARG A 147 17.91 -8.16 10.54
N VAL A 148 19.01 -8.00 11.25
CA VAL A 148 19.76 -6.74 11.27
C VAL A 148 20.87 -6.86 10.23
N GLY A 149 20.81 -6.04 9.18
CA GLY A 149 21.80 -6.04 8.12
C GLY A 149 23.04 -5.24 8.47
N ASP A 150 24.09 -5.38 7.65
CA ASP A 150 25.30 -4.56 7.73
C ASP A 150 24.93 -3.06 7.65
N GLY A 151 25.15 -2.34 8.75
CA GLY A 151 24.75 -0.94 8.92
C GLY A 151 23.64 -0.68 9.94
N GLY A 152 23.19 -1.71 10.68
CA GLY A 152 22.21 -1.54 11.77
C GLY A 152 20.78 -1.28 11.30
N VAL A 153 20.52 -1.43 10.00
CA VAL A 153 19.18 -1.35 9.42
C VAL A 153 18.48 -2.68 9.67
N GLN A 154 17.29 -2.60 10.27
CA GLN A 154 16.45 -3.76 10.52
C GLN A 154 15.60 -4.07 9.29
N TRP A 155 15.79 -5.28 8.77
CA TRP A 155 15.11 -5.85 7.62
C TRP A 155 14.12 -6.91 8.07
N ILE A 156 12.97 -6.96 7.42
CA ILE A 156 11.85 -7.81 7.77
C ILE A 156 11.39 -8.53 6.51
N PRO A 157 11.30 -9.86 6.51
CA PRO A 157 10.77 -10.62 5.39
C PRO A 157 9.35 -10.20 5.01
N ILE A 158 9.14 -9.94 3.74
CA ILE A 158 7.89 -9.49 3.14
C ILE A 158 6.84 -10.60 3.17
N ALA A 159 7.27 -11.86 3.03
CA ALA A 159 6.40 -13.03 3.20
C ALA A 159 5.75 -13.02 4.58
N ALA A 160 6.56 -12.84 5.64
CA ALA A 160 6.05 -12.78 7.01
C ALA A 160 5.09 -11.60 7.24
N LEU A 161 5.36 -10.44 6.64
CA LEU A 161 4.47 -9.28 6.76
C LEU A 161 3.14 -9.47 6.02
N THR A 162 3.18 -10.14 4.87
CA THR A 162 1.99 -10.46 4.07
C THR A 162 1.12 -11.50 4.77
N GLU A 163 1.75 -12.55 5.33
CA GLU A 163 1.09 -13.54 6.18
C GLU A 163 0.46 -12.88 7.41
N TYR A 164 1.22 -12.03 8.12
CA TYR A 164 0.73 -11.33 9.30
C TYR A 164 -0.47 -10.43 8.97
N ARG A 165 -0.42 -9.66 7.87
CA ARG A 165 -1.54 -8.82 7.42
C ARG A 165 -2.79 -9.65 7.11
N THR A 166 -2.60 -10.79 6.47
CA THR A 166 -3.69 -11.71 6.11
C THR A 166 -4.32 -12.31 7.36
N LYS A 167 -3.50 -12.77 8.30
CA LYS A 167 -3.95 -13.27 9.61
C LYS A 167 -4.70 -12.20 10.38
N MET A 168 -4.16 -10.99 10.49
CA MET A 168 -4.78 -9.87 11.20
C MET A 168 -6.13 -9.49 10.57
N ARG A 169 -6.24 -9.52 9.24
CA ARG A 169 -7.51 -9.27 8.55
C ARG A 169 -8.55 -10.34 8.87
N ALA A 170 -8.16 -11.62 8.83
CA ALA A 170 -9.05 -12.73 9.15
C ALA A 170 -9.53 -12.70 10.62
N GLU A 171 -8.63 -12.36 11.55
CA GLU A 171 -8.99 -12.17 12.97
C GLU A 171 -9.99 -11.02 13.16
N LEU A 172 -9.76 -9.88 12.51
CA LEU A 172 -10.68 -8.74 12.57
C LEU A 172 -12.05 -9.04 11.96
N GLU A 173 -12.08 -9.76 10.83
CA GLU A 173 -13.32 -10.17 10.17
C GLU A 173 -14.13 -11.12 11.08
N THR A 174 -13.47 -12.09 11.71
CA THR A 174 -14.11 -12.99 12.68
C THR A 174 -14.71 -12.24 13.87
N VAL A 175 -13.98 -11.25 14.41
CA VAL A 175 -14.47 -10.42 15.51
C VAL A 175 -15.64 -9.55 15.07
N LEU A 176 -15.59 -8.98 13.86
CA LEU A 176 -16.67 -8.17 13.31
C LEU A 176 -17.94 -9.01 13.12
N GLU A 177 -17.82 -10.21 12.56
CA GLU A 177 -18.94 -11.15 12.40
C GLU A 177 -19.54 -11.54 13.75
N ALA A 178 -18.71 -11.80 14.76
CA ALA A 178 -19.18 -12.10 16.12
C ALA A 178 -19.99 -10.94 16.72
N ILE A 179 -19.52 -9.70 16.54
CA ILE A 179 -20.23 -8.49 17.00
C ILE A 179 -21.54 -8.29 16.23
N MET A 180 -21.53 -8.49 14.91
CA MET A 180 -22.73 -8.37 14.07
C MET A 180 -23.79 -9.41 14.46
N CYS A 181 -23.38 -10.67 14.64
CA CYS A 181 -24.26 -11.76 15.09
C CYS A 181 -24.82 -11.51 16.50
N GLU A 182 -24.06 -10.89 17.40
CA GLU A 182 -24.53 -10.48 18.72
C GLU A 182 -25.58 -9.35 18.64
N SER A 183 -25.44 -8.44 17.67
CA SER A 183 -26.42 -7.36 17.43
C SER A 183 -27.71 -7.80 16.74
N GLU A 184 -27.72 -8.97 16.07
CA GLU A 184 -28.91 -9.58 15.45
C GLU A 184 -29.72 -10.43 16.44
N ARG A 185 -29.30 -10.56 17.70
CA ARG A 185 -30.15 -11.12 18.74
C ARG A 185 -31.34 -10.17 18.95
N PRO A 186 -32.60 -10.61 18.72
CA PRO A 186 -33.74 -9.75 18.96
C PRO A 186 -33.72 -9.30 20.41
N GLY A 187 -33.67 -7.98 20.62
CA GLY A 187 -33.77 -7.40 21.95
C GLY A 187 -35.06 -7.86 22.65
N PRO A 188 -35.14 -7.80 23.99
CA PRO A 188 -36.28 -8.29 24.75
C PRO A 188 -37.63 -7.60 24.44
N TYR A 189 -37.63 -6.57 23.58
CA TYR A 189 -38.80 -5.86 23.08
C TYR A 189 -39.45 -6.51 21.85
N GLY A 190 -39.44 -7.84 21.77
CA GLY A 190 -40.15 -8.63 20.75
C GLY A 190 -41.46 -9.25 21.23
N ALA A 191 -41.86 -9.03 22.49
CA ALA A 191 -43.12 -9.56 23.02
C ALA A 191 -44.25 -8.53 22.82
N GLY A 192 -45.26 -8.93 22.02
CA GLY A 192 -46.43 -8.11 21.70
C GLY A 192 -47.13 -7.58 22.95
N PHE A 193 -47.40 -6.27 22.95
CA PHE A 193 -48.29 -5.65 23.91
C PHE A 193 -49.73 -6.15 23.68
N PRO A 194 -50.42 -6.71 24.69
CA PRO A 194 -51.84 -6.99 24.58
C PRO A 194 -52.60 -5.67 24.70
N LEU A 195 -53.21 -5.21 23.61
CA LEU A 195 -54.09 -4.04 23.63
C LEU A 195 -55.33 -4.37 24.45
N HIS A 196 -55.40 -3.81 25.65
CA HIS A 196 -56.57 -3.82 26.52
C HIS A 196 -57.63 -2.87 25.95
N GLY A 197 -58.51 -3.38 25.09
CA GLY A 197 -59.70 -2.66 24.63
C GLY A 197 -60.90 -2.97 25.51
N LYS A 198 -61.06 -2.22 26.61
CA LYS A 198 -62.38 -2.08 27.26
C LYS A 198 -63.17 -1.02 26.50
N SER A 199 -64.35 -1.37 25.99
CA SER A 199 -65.46 -0.43 25.81
C SER A 199 -66.76 -1.15 26.13
N GLY A 200 -67.39 -0.75 27.23
CA GLY A 200 -68.78 -1.04 27.56
C GLY A 200 -69.56 0.27 27.64
N GLY A 201 -70.87 0.18 27.48
CA GLY A 201 -71.86 1.28 27.53
C GLY A 201 -72.42 1.60 26.14
N ASP A 202 -73.51 1.02 25.66
CA ASP A 202 -74.92 1.04 26.12
C ASP A 202 -75.72 2.24 25.55
N GLU A 203 -77.01 1.96 25.31
CA GLU A 203 -78.17 2.85 25.13
C GLU A 203 -78.77 3.12 23.72
N THR A 204 -79.93 2.44 23.52
CA THR A 204 -81.26 2.92 23.08
C THR A 204 -81.45 3.55 21.70
N GLU A 205 -82.28 2.93 20.86
CA GLU A 205 -83.74 3.15 20.76
C GLU A 205 -84.44 1.97 20.07
#